data_AF-A0A7C5G4G9-F1
#
_entry.id   AF-A0A7C5G4G9-F1
#
_cell.length_a   1.000
_cell.length_b   1.000
_cell.length_c   1.000
_cell.angle_alpha   90.00
_cell.angle_beta   90.00
_cell.angle_gamma   90.00
#
_symmetry.space_group_name_H-M   'P 1'
#
loop_
_entity.id
_entity.type
_entity.pdbx_description
1 polymer ?
#
loop_
_entity_poly.entity_id
_entity_poly.type
_entity_poly.pdbx_seq_one_letter_code
_entity_poly.pdbx_strand_id
1 'polypeptide(L)' 'MSMVRAPAVAGAFYPADPAVLHEEVQSFLAGVAPPAAPPPKALIVPHAGYIYSGPVAASAYARLRPLAGRIRRVV' A
#
# COMPACT_ATOMS: atom_id res chain seq x y z
N MET A 1 16.42 -23.12 7.22
CA MET A 1 15.45 -22.34 8.01
C MET A 1 15.38 -20.94 7.42
N SER A 2 14.23 -20.51 6.90
CA SER A 2 14.07 -19.12 6.45
C SER A 2 13.85 -18.22 7.66
N MET A 3 14.71 -17.22 7.87
CA MET A 3 14.50 -16.21 8.90
C MET A 3 13.32 -15.32 8.48
N VAL A 4 12.24 -15.36 9.25
CA VAL A 4 11.09 -14.48 9.07
C VAL A 4 11.34 -13.21 9.88
N ARG A 5 11.32 -12.04 9.22
CA ARG A 5 11.43 -10.73 9.89
C ARG A 5 10.04 -10.30 10.36
N ALA A 6 9.88 -10.10 11.67
CA ALA A 6 8.66 -9.54 12.24
C ALA A 6 8.48 -8.04 11.89
N PRO A 7 7.23 -7.56 11.77
CA PRO A 7 6.96 -6.14 11.52
C PRO A 7 7.37 -5.28 12.72
N ALA A 8 8.31 -4.36 12.52
CA ALA A 8 8.92 -3.58 13.61
C ALA A 8 8.06 -2.40 14.12
N VAL A 9 7.05 -1.97 13.35
CA VAL A 9 6.26 -0.76 13.63
C VAL A 9 4.73 -1.00 13.60
N ALA A 10 4.31 -2.27 13.57
CA ALA A 10 2.91 -2.63 13.71
C ALA A 10 2.39 -2.19 15.08
N GLY A 11 1.22 -1.54 15.12
CA GLY A 11 0.66 -0.90 16.31
C GLY A 11 1.16 0.52 16.58
N ALA A 12 2.19 0.99 15.87
CA ALA A 12 2.70 2.36 15.98
C ALA A 12 2.43 3.18 14.72
N PHE A 13 2.79 2.65 13.54
CA PHE A 13 2.63 3.36 12.26
C PHE A 13 1.34 2.97 11.53
N TYR A 14 0.87 1.75 11.78
CA TYR A 14 -0.34 1.18 11.22
C TYR A 14 -0.91 0.15 12.21
N PRO A 15 -2.20 -0.22 12.11
CA PRO A 15 -2.82 -1.17 13.03
C PRO A 15 -2.05 -2.49 13.13
N ALA A 16 -1.87 -3.00 14.35
CA ALA A 16 -1.26 -4.32 14.57
C ALA A 16 -2.21 -5.47 14.19
N ASP A 17 -3.52 -5.23 14.26
CA ASP A 17 -4.54 -6.18 13.84
C ASP A 17 -4.60 -6.23 12.30
N PRO A 18 -4.40 -7.42 11.69
CA PRO A 18 -4.40 -7.55 10.24
C PRO A 18 -5.76 -7.29 9.58
N ALA A 19 -6.87 -7.56 10.26
CA ALA A 19 -8.21 -7.28 9.72
C ALA A 19 -8.46 -5.77 9.66
N VAL A 20 -8.13 -5.05 10.74
CA VAL A 20 -8.23 -3.59 10.79
C VAL A 20 -7.31 -2.95 9.74
N LEU A 21 -6.06 -3.42 9.64
CA LEU A 21 -5.12 -2.95 8.62
C LEU A 21 -5.66 -3.17 7.20
N HIS A 22 -6.27 -4.33 6.95
CA HIS A 22 -6.84 -4.63 5.64
C HIS A 22 -7.97 -3.67 5.29
N GLU A 23 -8.94 -3.49 6.19
CA GLU A 23 -10.07 -2.57 5.99
C GLU A 23 -9.60 -1.14 5.75
N GLU A 24 -8.62 -0.67 6.52
CA GLU A 24 -8.06 0.67 6.39
C GLU A 24 -7.40 0.87 5.02
N VAL A 25 -6.58 -0.09 4.57
CA VAL A 25 -5.96 -0.06 3.23
C VAL A 25 -6.99 -0.11 2.11
N GLN A 26 -8.03 -0.95 2.24
CA GLN A 26 -9.11 -1.00 1.25
C GLN A 26 -9.86 0.34 1.18
N SER A 27 -10.13 0.97 2.32
CA SER A 27 -10.79 2.28 2.39
C SER A 27 -9.97 3.34 1.66
N PHE A 28 -8.65 3.41 1.90
CA PHE A 28 -7.78 4.34 1.18
C PHE A 28 -7.78 4.09 -0.32
N LEU A 29 -7.71 2.84 -0.76
CA LEU A 29 -7.72 2.49 -2.19
C LEU A 29 -9.07 2.75 -2.86
N ALA A 30 -10.17 2.56 -2.15
CA ALA A 30 -11.53 2.80 -2.66
C ALA A 30 -11.79 4.30 -2.87
N GLY A 31 -11.15 5.18 -2.10
CA GLY A 31 -11.25 6.63 -2.24
C GLY A 31 -10.50 7.22 -3.44
N VAL A 32 -9.73 6.41 -4.19
CA VAL A 32 -8.92 6.91 -5.31
C VAL A 32 -9.71 6.86 -6.62
N ALA A 33 -9.78 8.01 -7.31
CA ALA A 33 -10.36 8.09 -8.65
C ALA A 33 -9.62 7.20 -9.66
N PRO A 34 -10.30 6.68 -10.70
CA PRO A 34 -9.65 5.85 -11.72
C PRO A 34 -8.43 6.55 -12.34
N PRO A 35 -7.28 5.87 -12.46
CA PRO A 35 -6.07 6.48 -12.99
C PRO A 35 -6.23 6.80 -14.48
N ALA A 36 -5.91 8.04 -14.86
CA ALA A 36 -6.05 8.53 -16.24
C ALA A 36 -4.84 8.24 -17.16
N ALA A 37 -3.78 7.62 -16.62
CA ALA A 37 -2.52 7.40 -17.33
C ALA A 37 -2.03 5.95 -17.16
N PRO A 38 -1.21 5.43 -18.10
CA PRO A 38 -0.66 4.08 -18.03
C PRO A 38 0.00 3.78 -16.68
N PRO A 39 0.01 2.51 -16.23
CA PRO A 39 0.60 2.15 -14.97
C PRO A 39 2.12 2.43 -14.98
N PRO A 40 2.67 3.11 -13.96
CA PRO A 40 4.08 3.45 -13.94
C PRO A 40 4.96 2.24 -13.64
N LYS A 41 6.23 2.30 -14.04
CA LYS A 41 7.24 1.27 -13.72
C LYS A 41 7.80 1.39 -12.30
N ALA A 42 7.76 2.59 -11.73
CA ALA A 42 8.24 2.90 -10.38
C ALA A 42 7.24 3.83 -9.67
N LEU A 43 7.18 3.74 -8.34
CA LEU A 43 6.38 4.62 -7.49
C LEU A 43 7.30 5.30 -6.47
N ILE A 44 7.00 6.55 -6.14
CA ILE A 44 7.55 7.25 -4.98
C ILE A 44 6.37 7.51 -4.06
N VAL A 45 6.46 7.04 -2.82
CA VAL A 45 5.37 7.14 -1.84
C VAL A 45 5.89 7.61 -0.48
N PRO A 46 5.09 8.34 0.30
CA PRO A 46 5.43 8.67 1.68
C PRO A 46 5.44 7.43 2.58
N HIS A 47 6.19 7.48 3.68
CA HIS A 47 6.39 6.35 4.61
C HIS A 47 6.04 6.68 6.08
N ALA A 48 5.26 7.74 6.32
CA ALA A 48 4.82 8.08 7.67
C ALA A 48 3.76 7.07 8.17
N GLY A 49 3.25 7.30 9.39
CA GLY A 49 2.09 6.55 9.88
C GLY A 49 0.88 6.69 8.94
N TYR A 50 0.09 5.62 8.81
CA TYR A 50 -0.99 5.51 7.82
C TYR A 50 -2.06 6.60 7.98
N ILE A 51 -2.29 7.06 9.21
CA ILE A 51 -3.18 8.19 9.48
C ILE A 51 -2.76 9.49 8.77
N TYR A 52 -1.47 9.65 8.47
CA TYR A 52 -0.92 10.83 7.79
C TYR A 52 -0.68 10.59 6.31
N SER A 53 -0.16 9.42 5.95
CA SER A 53 0.34 9.15 4.59
C SER A 53 -0.45 8.11 3.81
N GLY A 54 -1.37 7.38 4.44
CA GLY A 54 -2.13 6.28 3.83
C GLY A 54 -2.90 6.70 2.57
N PRO A 55 -3.77 7.72 2.63
CA PRO A 55 -4.50 8.21 1.45
C PRO A 55 -3.59 8.67 0.30
N VAL A 56 -2.47 9.33 0.63
CA VAL A 56 -1.50 9.81 -0.37
C VAL A 56 -0.78 8.63 -1.03
N ALA A 57 -0.32 7.66 -0.25
CA ALA A 57 0.30 6.45 -0.79
C ALA A 57 -0.69 5.66 -1.67
N ALA A 58 -1.96 5.56 -1.25
CA ALA A 58 -2.99 4.88 -2.02
C ALA A 58 -3.19 5.48 -3.43
N SER A 59 -3.08 6.80 -3.57
CA SER A 59 -3.16 7.46 -4.89
C SER A 59 -2.12 6.93 -5.89
N ALA A 60 -0.93 6.55 -5.40
CA ALA A 60 0.14 5.96 -6.21
C ALA A 60 -0.09 4.46 -6.44
N TYR A 61 -0.41 3.70 -5.38
CA TYR A 61 -0.62 2.25 -5.47
C TYR A 61 -1.82 1.86 -6.34
N ALA A 62 -2.90 2.63 -6.33
CA ALA A 62 -4.07 2.38 -7.17
C ALA A 62 -3.74 2.35 -8.67
N ARG A 63 -2.67 3.06 -9.09
CA ARG A 63 -2.19 3.05 -10.47
C ARG A 63 -1.63 1.70 -10.92
N LEU A 64 -1.32 0.79 -10.00
CA LEU A 64 -0.82 -0.55 -10.33
C LEU A 64 -1.92 -1.57 -10.60
N ARG A 65 -3.21 -1.23 -10.39
CA ARG A 65 -4.35 -2.13 -10.64
C ARG A 65 -4.30 -2.83 -12.02
N PRO A 66 -4.01 -2.15 -13.14
CA PRO A 66 -3.91 -2.80 -14.46
C PRO A 66 -2.75 -3.79 -14.60
N LEU A 67 -1.80 -3.78 -13.66
CA LEU A 67 -0.66 -4.71 -13.60
C LEU A 67 -0.87 -5.84 -12.59
N ALA A 68 -2.03 -5.92 -11.93
CA ALA A 68 -2.35 -7.01 -11.01
C ALA A 68 -2.15 -8.38 -11.69
N GLY A 69 -1.51 -9.32 -10.97
CA GLY A 69 -1.15 -10.64 -11.51
C GLY A 69 0.03 -10.67 -12.50
N ARG A 70 0.52 -9.51 -12.97
CA ARG A 70 1.66 -9.40 -13.89
C ARG A 70 2.97 -9.08 -13.16
N ILE A 71 2.90 -8.40 -12.02
CA ILE A 71 4.08 -8.06 -11.20
C ILE A 71 4.52 -9.30 -10.43
N ARG A 72 5.76 -9.75 -10.65
CA ARG A 72 6.36 -10.93 -9.99
C ARG A 72 7.50 -10.57 -9.03
N ARG A 73 7.95 -9.32 -9.05
CA ARG A 73 9.03 -8.79 -8.21
C ARG A 73 8.79 -7.32 -7.93
N VAL A 74 8.93 -6.96 -6.66
CA VAL A 74 9.01 -5.58 -6.18
C VAL A 74 10.40 -5.41 -5.59
N VAL A 75 11.07 -4.30 -5.91
CA VAL A 75 12.40 -3.94 -5.41
C VAL A 75 12.24 -2.79 -4.45
#